data_AF-A0A168LFG9-F1
#
_entry.id   AF-A0A168LFG9-F1
#
_cell.length_a   1.000
_cell.length_b   1.000
_cell.length_c   1.000
_cell.angle_alpha   90.00
_cell.angle_beta   90.00
_cell.angle_gamma   90.00
#
_symmetry.space_group_name_H-M   'P 1'
#
loop_
_entity.id
_entity.type
_entity.pdbx_description
1 polymer ?
#
loop_
_entity_poly.entity_id
_entity_poly.type
_entity_poly.pdbx_seq_one_letter_code
_entity_poly.pdbx_strand_id
1 'polypeptide(L)'
;MIDLNTNPPEGVVVEEADNLKSWKIKLIGAAGTIYEGEEFKLEFRFTPQYPLEAPDVVFVRPFVPVHPQIYSNGHICLNILYKDWSPVQTVAHVCLSIISMISSCTKKCISVAKKDCLGFPELDYGCNWSAYVRPF
;
A
#
# COMPACT_ATOMS: atom_id res chain seq x y z
N MET A 1 -19.09 8.84 6.77
CA MET A 1 -18.48 7.50 6.87
C MET A 1 -18.40 6.97 5.45
N ILE A 2 -17.24 6.52 4.99
CA ILE A 2 -17.09 5.99 3.62
C ILE A 2 -17.39 4.50 3.71
N ASP A 3 -18.54 4.12 3.19
CA ASP A 3 -18.96 2.73 3.08
C ASP A 3 -18.45 2.19 1.74
N LEU A 4 -17.49 1.26 1.79
CA LEU A 4 -16.95 0.57 0.61
C LEU A 4 -18.04 -0.04 -0.27
N ASN A 5 -19.17 -0.38 0.33
CA ASN A 5 -20.29 -1.02 -0.34
C ASN A 5 -21.30 -0.02 -0.96
N THR A 6 -21.27 1.25 -0.53
CA THR A 6 -22.26 2.25 -0.95
C THR A 6 -21.66 3.29 -1.90
N ASN A 7 -20.38 3.65 -1.71
CA ASN A 7 -19.68 4.57 -2.61
C ASN A 7 -18.18 4.28 -2.60
N PRO A 8 -17.73 3.21 -3.28
CA PRO A 8 -16.31 2.91 -3.35
C PRO A 8 -15.57 4.08 -4.01
N PRO A 9 -14.44 4.53 -3.43
CA PRO A 9 -13.60 5.53 -4.07
C PRO A 9 -13.11 5.00 -5.43
N GLU A 10 -12.90 5.90 -6.39
CA GLU A 10 -12.48 5.53 -7.74
C GLU A 10 -11.26 4.60 -7.70
N GLY A 11 -11.41 3.44 -8.34
CA GLY A 11 -10.39 2.40 -8.37
C GLY A 11 -10.41 1.42 -7.20
N VAL A 12 -11.38 1.44 -6.28
CA VAL A 12 -11.50 0.39 -5.24
C VAL A 12 -12.62 -0.58 -5.56
N VAL A 13 -12.28 -1.86 -5.60
CA VAL A 13 -13.24 -2.95 -5.82
C VAL A 13 -13.02 -4.01 -4.77
N VAL A 14 -14.04 -4.29 -3.95
CA VAL A 14 -13.99 -5.40 -3.00
C VAL A 14 -14.30 -6.69 -3.76
N GLU A 15 -13.34 -7.60 -3.88
CA GLU A 15 -13.54 -8.87 -4.59
C GLU A 15 -14.10 -9.95 -3.66
N GLU A 16 -13.58 -10.04 -2.44
CA GLU A 16 -14.04 -11.02 -1.44
C GLU A 16 -14.15 -10.35 -0.07
N ALA A 17 -15.35 -10.29 0.50
CA ALA A 17 -15.58 -9.80 1.86
C ALA A 17 -16.59 -10.67 2.63
N ASP A 18 -16.74 -11.93 2.23
CA ASP A 18 -17.80 -12.82 2.70
C ASP A 18 -17.65 -13.21 4.18
N ASN A 19 -16.42 -13.20 4.72
CA ASN A 19 -16.12 -13.60 6.09
C ASN A 19 -15.07 -12.70 6.74
N LEU A 20 -15.19 -12.39 8.03
CA LEU A 20 -14.20 -11.68 8.87
C LEU A 20 -12.90 -12.50 9.12
N LYS A 21 -12.47 -13.32 8.17
CA LYS A 21 -11.20 -14.07 8.21
C LYS A 21 -10.20 -13.48 7.23
N SER A 22 -10.63 -13.29 5.99
CA SER A 22 -9.80 -12.79 4.91
C SER A 22 -10.65 -11.97 3.94
N TRP A 23 -10.31 -10.71 3.72
CA TRP A 23 -10.93 -9.89 2.68
C TRP A 23 -9.93 -9.61 1.56
N LYS A 24 -10.37 -9.71 0.32
CA LYS A 24 -9.57 -9.35 -0.86
C LYS A 24 -10.15 -8.11 -1.52
N ILE A 25 -9.30 -7.12 -1.70
CA ILE A 25 -9.66 -5.83 -2.26
C ILE A 25 -8.72 -5.56 -3.42
N LYS A 26 -9.31 -5.29 -4.58
CA LYS A 26 -8.62 -4.84 -5.78
C LYS A 26 -8.58 -3.33 -5.80
N LEU A 27 -7.39 -2.77 -6.00
CA LEU A 27 -7.17 -1.35 -6.26
C LEU A 27 -6.76 -1.17 -7.73
N ILE A 28 -7.17 -0.07 -8.32
CA ILE A 28 -6.82 0.33 -9.67
C ILE A 28 -6.15 1.69 -9.55
N GLY A 29 -4.97 1.84 -10.14
CA GLY A 29 -4.26 3.11 -10.10
C GLY A 29 -5.07 4.21 -10.77
N ALA A 30 -5.17 5.35 -10.08
CA ALA A 30 -5.93 6.50 -10.56
C ALA A 30 -5.33 7.08 -11.84
N ALA A 31 -6.19 7.64 -12.68
CA ALA A 31 -5.78 8.34 -13.89
C ALA A 31 -4.89 9.54 -13.56
N GLY A 32 -3.85 9.78 -14.36
CA GLY A 32 -2.84 10.81 -14.14
C GLY A 32 -1.75 10.45 -13.13
N THR A 33 -1.72 9.22 -12.61
CA THR A 33 -0.63 8.72 -11.76
C THR A 33 0.31 7.79 -12.53
N ILE A 34 1.50 7.53 -11.99
CA ILE A 34 2.48 6.58 -12.57
C ILE A 34 1.98 5.12 -12.60
N TYR A 35 0.87 4.86 -11.90
CA TYR A 35 0.21 3.56 -11.80
C TYR A 35 -1.10 3.52 -12.60
N GLU A 36 -1.37 4.52 -13.44
CA GLU A 36 -2.56 4.55 -14.28
C GLU A 36 -2.72 3.24 -15.06
N GLY A 37 -3.89 2.60 -14.91
CA GLY A 37 -4.21 1.34 -15.57
C GLY A 37 -3.59 0.09 -14.93
N GLU A 38 -2.78 0.22 -13.88
CA GLU A 38 -2.28 -0.93 -13.11
C GLU A 38 -3.29 -1.38 -12.05
N GLU A 39 -3.37 -2.70 -11.87
CA GLU A 39 -4.23 -3.34 -10.91
C GLU A 39 -3.38 -3.88 -9.75
N PHE A 40 -3.79 -3.57 -8.52
CA PHE A 40 -3.17 -4.04 -7.30
C PHE A 40 -4.16 -4.88 -6.51
N LYS A 41 -3.69 -5.95 -5.88
CA LYS A 41 -4.53 -6.79 -5.02
C LYS A 41 -4.03 -6.74 -3.60
N LEU A 42 -4.93 -6.43 -2.67
CA LEU A 42 -4.68 -6.44 -1.24
C LEU A 42 -5.47 -7.55 -0.59
N GLU A 43 -4.84 -8.20 0.38
CA GLU A 43 -5.44 -9.16 1.26
C GLU A 43 -5.37 -8.64 2.70
N PHE A 44 -6.53 -8.53 3.32
CA PHE A 44 -6.71 -8.23 4.73
C PHE A 44 -6.92 -9.54 5.46
N ARG A 45 -6.06 -9.85 6.42
CA ARG A 45 -6.16 -11.01 7.29
C ARG A 45 -6.54 -10.53 8.68
N PHE A 46 -7.72 -10.91 9.13
CA PHE A 46 -8.22 -10.50 10.43
C PHE A 46 -7.76 -11.51 11.48
N THR A 47 -7.08 -11.02 12.50
CA THR A 47 -6.72 -11.83 13.68
C THR A 47 -7.95 -12.00 14.58
N PRO A 48 -8.00 -13.03 15.44
CA PRO A 48 -9.08 -13.19 16.42
C PRO A 48 -9.19 -12.03 17.43
N GLN A 49 -8.18 -11.16 17.48
CA GLN A 49 -8.13 -9.97 18.33
C GLN A 49 -8.66 -8.71 17.63
N TYR A 50 -9.00 -8.78 16.34
CA TYR A 50 -9.67 -7.67 15.64
C TYR A 50 -11.03 -7.37 16.28
N PRO A 51 -11.40 -6.09 16.52
CA PRO A 51 -10.75 -4.85 16.08
C PRO A 51 -9.75 -4.21 17.07
N LEU A 52 -9.48 -4.84 18.22
CA LEU A 52 -8.50 -4.33 19.19
C LEU A 52 -7.10 -4.26 18.57
N GLU A 53 -6.73 -5.28 17.79
CA GLU A 53 -5.53 -5.28 16.96
C GLU A 53 -5.85 -4.99 15.49
N ALA A 54 -4.89 -4.39 14.80
CA ALA A 54 -4.98 -4.15 13.37
C ALA A 54 -5.02 -5.47 12.59
N PRO A 55 -5.74 -5.54 11.47
CA PRO A 55 -5.63 -6.66 10.55
C PRO A 55 -4.28 -6.64 9.85
N ASP A 56 -3.77 -7.82 9.49
CA ASP A 56 -2.60 -7.96 8.63
C ASP A 56 -2.99 -7.59 7.20
N VAL A 57 -2.38 -6.54 6.64
CA VAL A 57 -2.65 -6.07 5.28
C VAL A 57 -1.43 -6.25 4.41
N VAL A 58 -1.57 -7.06 3.36
CA VAL A 58 -0.48 -7.37 2.44
C VAL A 58 -0.93 -7.30 0.98
N PHE A 59 -0.05 -6.85 0.11
CA PHE A 59 -0.26 -6.95 -1.33
C PHE A 59 0.00 -8.38 -1.81
N VAL A 60 -0.92 -8.89 -2.63
CA VAL A 60 -0.85 -10.24 -3.21
C VAL A 60 -0.08 -10.18 -4.52
N ARG A 61 1.00 -10.96 -4.62
CA ARG A 61 1.77 -11.10 -5.86
C ARG A 61 0.91 -11.74 -6.97
N PRO A 62 1.11 -11.38 -8.25
CA PRO A 62 2.11 -10.44 -8.80
C PRO A 62 1.73 -8.94 -8.72
N PHE A 63 0.56 -8.62 -8.16
CA PHE A 63 -0.07 -7.29 -8.20
C PHE A 63 0.42 -6.36 -7.06
N VAL A 64 1.74 -6.25 -6.88
CA VAL A 64 2.37 -5.44 -5.82
C VAL A 64 2.93 -4.14 -6.41
N PRO A 65 2.54 -2.94 -5.91
CA PRO A 65 3.11 -1.68 -6.38
C PRO A 65 4.56 -1.52 -5.91
N VAL A 66 5.40 -0.97 -6.79
CA VAL A 66 6.75 -0.52 -6.42
C VAL A 66 6.64 0.80 -5.69
N HIS A 67 6.79 0.81 -4.36
CA HIS A 67 6.61 2.00 -3.53
C HIS A 67 7.54 1.96 -2.32
N PRO A 68 8.10 3.09 -1.85
CA PRO A 68 9.04 3.11 -0.73
C PRO A 68 8.48 2.52 0.57
N GLN A 69 7.18 2.67 0.79
CA GLN A 69 6.46 2.13 1.96
C GLN A 69 5.94 0.70 1.77
N ILE A 70 6.16 0.07 0.61
CA ILE A 70 5.76 -1.31 0.32
C ILE A 70 7.01 -2.16 0.17
N TYR A 71 7.09 -3.22 0.97
CA TYR A 71 8.20 -4.16 0.92
C TYR A 71 8.04 -5.16 -0.23
N SER A 72 9.16 -5.75 -0.68
CA SER A 72 9.17 -6.76 -1.76
C SER A 72 8.34 -8.02 -1.46
N ASN A 73 8.05 -8.28 -0.19
CA ASN A 73 7.16 -9.36 0.25
C ASN A 73 5.67 -8.97 0.23
N GLY A 74 5.33 -7.72 -0.11
CA GLY A 74 3.97 -7.18 -0.14
C GLY A 74 3.51 -6.52 1.17
N HIS A 75 4.34 -6.50 2.22
CA HIS A 75 3.97 -5.85 3.47
C HIS A 75 3.96 -4.32 3.33
N ILE A 76 3.03 -3.68 4.04
CA ILE A 76 2.79 -2.23 3.96
C ILE A 76 3.24 -1.57 5.26
N CYS A 77 4.17 -0.62 5.17
CA CYS A 77 4.62 0.18 6.30
C CYS A 77 3.75 1.43 6.45
N LEU A 78 2.55 1.26 7.00
CA LEU A 78 1.62 2.37 7.28
C LEU A 78 1.35 2.50 8.78
N ASN A 79 1.55 3.71 9.27
CA ASN A 79 1.43 4.05 10.68
C ASN A 79 0.05 3.70 11.28
N ILE A 80 -1.01 3.87 10.48
CA ILE A 80 -2.39 3.54 10.84
C ILE A 80 -2.62 2.05 11.08
N LEU A 81 -1.76 1.17 10.57
CA LEU A 81 -1.82 -0.29 10.79
C LEU A 81 -0.95 -0.74 11.97
N TYR A 82 -0.13 0.15 12.52
CA TYR A 82 0.81 -0.17 13.60
C TYR A 82 0.54 0.69 14.82
N LYS A 83 1.15 1.88 14.91
CA LYS A 83 1.15 2.69 16.13
C LYS A 83 -0.08 3.59 16.28
N ASP A 84 -0.71 3.95 15.17
CA ASP A 84 -1.91 4.81 15.13
C ASP A 84 -3.17 4.00 14.81
N TRP A 85 -3.11 2.67 14.95
CA TRP A 85 -4.30 1.84 14.83
C TRP A 85 -5.29 2.14 15.95
N SER A 86 -6.56 2.23 15.58
CA SER A 86 -7.66 2.38 16.53
C SER A 86 -8.83 1.52 16.05
N PRO A 87 -9.58 0.87 16.95
CA PRO A 87 -10.74 0.05 16.59
C PRO A 87 -11.86 0.85 15.89
N VAL A 88 -11.78 2.18 15.89
CA VAL A 88 -12.68 3.06 15.13
C VAL A 88 -12.37 3.08 13.63
N GLN A 89 -11.16 2.64 13.23
CA GLN A 89 -10.72 2.64 11.84
C GLN A 89 -11.39 1.50 11.07
N THR A 90 -12.06 1.85 9.98
CA THR A 90 -12.70 0.88 9.09
C THR A 90 -11.75 0.44 7.98
N VAL A 91 -12.01 -0.74 7.40
CA VAL A 91 -11.27 -1.22 6.22
C VAL A 91 -11.30 -0.19 5.08
N ALA A 92 -12.42 0.53 4.93
CA ALA A 92 -12.56 1.63 3.98
C ALA A 92 -11.51 2.74 4.20
N HIS A 93 -11.33 3.16 5.45
CA HIS A 93 -10.36 4.20 5.82
C HIS A 93 -8.92 3.74 5.56
N VAL A 94 -8.62 2.47 5.82
CA VAL A 94 -7.32 1.87 5.52
C VAL A 94 -7.06 1.86 4.01
N CYS A 95 -8.02 1.38 3.21
CA CYS A 95 -7.91 1.38 1.75
C CYS A 95 -7.64 2.78 1.18
N LEU A 96 -8.40 3.78 1.64
CA LEU A 96 -8.22 5.19 1.23
C LEU A 96 -6.83 5.72 1.52
N SER A 97 -6.30 5.38 2.70
CA SER A 97 -4.95 5.77 3.10
C SER A 97 -3.89 5.14 2.21
N ILE A 98 -4.07 3.87 1.84
CA ILE A 98 -3.17 3.15 0.92
C ILE A 98 -3.24 3.74 -0.49
N ILE A 99 -4.42 4.05 -1.00
CA ILE A 99 -4.57 4.67 -2.33
C ILE A 99 -3.91 6.04 -2.34
N SER A 100 -4.18 6.86 -1.33
CA SER A 100 -3.59 8.19 -1.21
C SER A 100 -2.06 8.11 -1.15
N MET A 101 -1.52 7.12 -0.43
CA MET A 101 -0.09 6.82 -0.39
C MET A 101 0.46 6.47 -1.78
N ILE A 102 -0.18 5.56 -2.52
CA ILE A 102 0.25 5.14 -3.86
C ILE A 102 0.13 6.29 -4.87
N SER A 103 -1.01 7.00 -4.88
CA SER A 103 -1.27 8.13 -5.78
C SER A 103 -0.36 9.33 -5.52
N SER A 104 0.16 9.49 -4.30
CA SER A 104 1.12 10.55 -3.97
C SER A 104 2.51 10.31 -4.56
N CYS A 105 2.83 9.11 -5.06
CA CYS A 105 4.13 8.82 -5.65
C CYS A 105 4.22 9.30 -7.11
N THR A 106 5.24 10.11 -7.40
CA THR A 106 5.56 10.62 -8.74
C THR A 106 6.65 9.82 -9.46
N LYS A 107 7.33 8.91 -8.77
CA LYS A 107 8.39 8.04 -9.32
C LYS A 107 8.29 6.62 -8.74
N LYS A 108 8.42 5.60 -9.60
CA LYS A 108 8.53 4.20 -9.18
C LYS A 108 9.95 3.94 -8.70
N CYS A 109 10.24 4.25 -7.44
CA CYS A 109 11.50 3.88 -6.80
C CYS A 109 11.24 2.73 -5.84
N ILE A 110 11.89 1.58 -6.06
CA ILE A 110 12.05 0.59 -5.00
C ILE A 110 12.81 1.32 -3.88
N SER A 111 12.39 1.16 -2.63
CA SER A 111 13.16 1.61 -1.46
C SER A 111 14.45 0.80 -1.33
N VAL A 112 15.35 0.92 -2.31
CA VAL A 112 16.80 0.68 -2.13
C VAL A 112 17.36 1.88 -1.36
N ALA A 113 16.81 2.07 -0.16
CA ALA A 113 17.28 2.98 0.86
C ALA A 113 17.10 2.33 2.26
N LYS A 114 17.12 1.00 2.34
CA LYS A 114 17.89 0.35 3.40
C LYS A 114 19.16 -0.19 2.76
N LYS A 115 20.24 0.59 2.91
CA LYS A 115 21.58 0.02 2.94
C LYS A 115 21.58 -1.09 3.99
N ASP A 116 22.42 -2.09 3.74
CA ASP A 116 22.68 -3.29 4.52
C ASP A 116 21.95 -4.55 4.05
N CYS A 117 22.77 -5.51 3.65
CA CYS A 117 22.47 -6.90 3.30
C CYS A 117 21.82 -7.13 1.93
N LEU A 118 22.65 -7.09 0.88
CA LEU A 118 23.00 -8.26 0.03
C LEU A 118 23.65 -7.72 -1.25
N GLY A 119 24.96 -7.92 -1.37
CA GLY A 119 25.74 -7.45 -2.51
C GLY A 119 25.27 -8.07 -3.82
N PHE A 120 24.77 -7.22 -4.73
CA PHE A 120 24.66 -7.48 -6.16
C PHE A 120 24.94 -6.17 -6.91
N PRO A 121 25.55 -6.25 -8.11
CA PRO A 121 26.15 -5.11 -8.80
C PRO A 121 25.10 -4.13 -9.35
N GLU A 122 25.50 -2.86 -9.35
CA GLU A 122 24.78 -1.67 -9.81
C GLU A 122 24.01 -1.90 -11.12
N LEU A 123 22.69 -1.81 -11.05
CA LEU A 123 21.86 -1.46 -12.20
C LEU A 123 21.50 0.01 -12.07
N ASP A 124 22.02 0.79 -13.01
CA ASP A 124 21.77 2.21 -13.23
C ASP A 124 20.26 2.44 -13.41
N TYR A 125 19.57 2.77 -12.32
CA TYR A 125 18.23 3.34 -12.38
C TYR A 125 18.39 4.85 -12.27
N GLY A 126 18.57 5.47 -13.43
CA GLY A 126 18.57 6.90 -13.65
C GLY A 126 17.34 7.59 -13.08
N CYS A 127 17.42 7.99 -11.82
CA CYS A 127 16.64 9.08 -11.26
C CYS A 127 17.65 10.04 -10.65
N ASN A 128 17.85 11.19 -11.30
CA ASN A 128 18.77 12.22 -10.87
C ASN A 128 18.46 12.64 -9.40
N TRP A 129 19.34 12.22 -8.48
CA TRP A 129 19.28 12.51 -7.04
C TRP A 129 19.80 13.92 -6.69
N SER A 130 20.12 14.76 -7.68
CA SER A 130 20.69 16.10 -7.45
C SER A 130 19.69 17.15 -6.94
N ALA A 131 18.41 16.81 -6.72
CA ALA A 131 17.39 17.79 -6.32
C ALA A 131 17.05 17.80 -4.81
N TYR A 132 17.63 16.92 -3.98
CA TYR A 132 17.29 16.82 -2.56
C TYR A 132 18.48 16.79 -1.60
N VAL A 133 19.58 17.46 -1.95
CA VAL A 133 20.62 17.86 -1.00
C VAL A 133 20.47 19.35 -0.73
N ARG A 134 19.71 19.68 0.33
CA ARG A 134 19.84 21.00 0.95
C ARG A 134 21.17 21.03 1.72
N PRO A 135 22.04 22.03 1.50
CA PRO A 135 23.31 22.13 2.19
C PRO A 135 23.12 22.58 3.64
N PHE A 136 23.83 21.91 4.54
CA PHE A 136 24.48 22.53 5.70
C PHE A 136 25.86 21.89 5.85
#